data_AF-A0A5N6W791-F1
#
_entry.id   AF-A0A5N6W791-F1
#
_cell.length_a   1.000
_cell.length_b   1.000
_cell.length_c   1.000
_cell.angle_alpha   90.00
_cell.angle_beta   90.00
_cell.angle_gamma   90.00
#
_symmetry.space_group_name_H-M   'P 1'
#
loop_
_entity.id
_entity.type
_entity.pdbx_description
1 polymer ?
#
loop_
_entity_poly.entity_id
_entity_poly.type
_entity_poly.pdbx_seq_one_letter_code
_entity_poly.pdbx_strand_id
1 'polypeptide(L)'
;MTTKDDDYFICVLFHKLASEWKDPFNEHAIEEERNESDEKFSPKAIARLSRVMWANPRKKKLMTLLPGLGSDLGINAFALNWRYDDKDRTWNPGIEEANYLARHVVEHLSIYSPDQDPTKIPFYLTLTEFTNELYGKCVKEFKRRLGLPQCDRPLFVLRNFVMSPFPTDNDFISTMVDYFGSVVEDGVRLCRKRNVRGPAIHRFVMQRTDEIFLAYQPSFNLGKHRQQIILAVELEDHAKSDYIEIRESNLQDPIFLKSSVEIDLRQVVSECERGSPVSFNGTIYTHHG
;
A
#
# COMPACT_ATOMS: atom_id res chain seq x y z
N MET A 1 5.67 16.66 -7.56
CA MET A 1 5.41 16.18 -6.18
C MET A 1 6.17 14.90 -5.95
N THR A 2 7.49 15.01 -5.86
CA THR A 2 8.39 14.02 -5.26
C THR A 2 9.49 14.76 -4.55
N THR A 3 9.79 14.33 -3.34
CA THR A 3 10.72 14.99 -2.45
C THR A 3 11.86 14.03 -2.20
N LYS A 4 12.89 14.11 -3.06
CA LYS A 4 14.29 13.70 -2.82
C LYS A 4 14.51 12.54 -1.85
N ASP A 5 15.02 11.42 -2.36
CA ASP A 5 15.91 10.44 -1.70
C ASP A 5 15.50 9.79 -0.35
N ASP A 6 14.47 10.29 0.32
CA ASP A 6 13.83 9.81 1.55
C ASP A 6 12.35 9.43 1.31
N ASP A 7 11.89 9.48 0.05
CA ASP A 7 10.49 9.29 -0.30
C ASP A 7 10.01 7.85 0.00
N TYR A 8 9.24 7.74 1.08
CA TYR A 8 8.55 6.52 1.51
C TYR A 8 7.47 6.07 0.50
N PHE A 9 7.06 6.96 -0.41
CA PHE A 9 6.05 6.73 -1.44
C PHE A 9 6.36 7.44 -2.75
N ILE A 10 5.71 7.01 -3.83
CA ILE A 10 5.66 7.73 -5.10
C ILE A 10 4.23 8.13 -5.41
N CYS A 11 4.09 9.33 -5.97
CA CYS A 11 2.89 9.79 -6.65
C CYS A 11 3.18 9.88 -8.14
N VAL A 12 2.41 9.15 -8.94
CA VAL A 12 2.55 9.13 -10.40
C VAL A 12 1.28 9.72 -11.01
N LEU A 13 1.44 10.81 -11.75
CA LEU A 13 0.36 11.43 -12.51
C LEU A 13 -0.02 10.55 -13.70
N PHE A 14 -1.31 10.47 -14.00
CA PHE A 14 -1.80 9.73 -15.16
C PHE A 14 -1.25 10.29 -16.47
N HIS A 15 -1.24 11.62 -16.61
CA HIS A 15 -0.62 12.29 -17.73
C HIS A 15 0.91 12.18 -17.62
N LYS A 16 1.54 11.81 -18.74
CA LYS A 16 2.98 11.62 -18.85
C LYS A 16 3.71 12.96 -18.95
N LEU A 17 4.88 13.05 -18.33
CA LEU A 17 5.83 14.14 -18.54
C LEU A 17 6.33 14.13 -20.00
N ALA A 18 6.89 15.26 -20.48
CA ALA A 18 7.34 15.37 -21.86
C ALA A 18 8.47 14.39 -22.19
N SER A 19 9.39 14.15 -21.26
CA SER A 19 10.46 13.14 -21.34
C SER A 19 9.93 11.71 -21.47
N GLU A 20 8.79 11.39 -20.86
CA GLU A 20 8.18 10.05 -20.93
C GLU A 20 7.61 9.71 -22.32
N TRP A 21 7.51 10.70 -23.21
CA TRP A 21 7.11 10.53 -24.61
C TRP A 21 8.30 10.36 -25.56
N LYS A 22 9.54 10.55 -25.09
CA LYS A 22 10.74 10.46 -25.94
C LYS A 22 11.09 9.00 -26.24
N ASP A 23 11.54 8.77 -27.48
CA ASP A 23 12.09 7.50 -27.96
C ASP A 23 13.52 7.77 -28.47
N PRO A 24 14.57 7.11 -27.95
CA PRO A 24 14.54 6.03 -26.95
C PRO A 24 14.12 6.49 -25.55
N PHE A 25 13.43 5.60 -24.84
CA PHE A 25 13.06 5.78 -23.44
C PHE A 25 14.32 5.95 -22.58
N ASN A 26 14.35 7.00 -21.74
CA ASN A 26 15.49 7.33 -20.90
C ASN A 26 15.02 7.70 -19.48
N GLU A 27 15.26 6.80 -18.52
CA GLU A 27 14.88 6.99 -17.12
C GLU A 27 15.60 8.17 -16.47
N HIS A 28 16.86 8.42 -16.83
CA HIS A 28 17.62 9.55 -16.30
C HIS A 28 16.99 10.89 -16.70
N ALA A 29 16.56 11.01 -17.96
CA ALA A 29 15.91 12.22 -18.45
C ALA A 29 14.54 12.47 -17.80
N ILE A 30 13.81 11.40 -17.43
CA ILE A 30 12.54 11.49 -16.71
C ILE A 30 12.79 11.96 -15.28
N GLU A 31 13.77 11.38 -14.61
CA GLU A 31 14.12 11.76 -13.24
C GLU A 31 14.68 13.18 -13.16
N GLU A 32 15.47 13.61 -14.15
CA GLU A 32 15.89 15.01 -14.30
C GLU A 32 14.69 15.96 -14.48
N GLU A 33 13.78 15.68 -15.41
CA GLU A 33 12.59 16.51 -15.62
C GLU A 33 11.69 16.55 -14.38
N ARG A 34 11.60 15.43 -13.66
CA ARG A 34 10.86 15.32 -12.40
C ARG A 34 11.48 16.20 -11.32
N ASN A 35 12.79 16.09 -11.09
CA ASN A 35 13.53 16.91 -10.12
C ASN A 35 13.46 18.40 -10.47
N GLU A 36 13.63 18.75 -11.74
CA GLU A 36 13.44 20.11 -12.20
C GLU A 36 12.01 20.61 -11.95
N SER A 37 11.01 19.75 -12.18
CA SER A 37 9.61 20.08 -11.93
C SER A 37 9.32 20.27 -10.45
N ASP A 38 9.90 19.44 -9.58
CA ASP A 38 9.76 19.57 -8.13
C ASP A 38 10.36 20.87 -7.60
N GLU A 39 11.53 21.27 -8.12
CA GLU A 39 12.15 22.55 -7.78
C GLU A 39 11.32 23.74 -8.30
N LYS A 40 10.92 23.70 -9.58
CA LYS A 40 10.24 24.80 -10.28
C LYS A 40 8.77 24.97 -9.90
N PHE A 41 8.09 23.87 -9.55
CA PHE A 41 6.66 23.82 -9.22
C PHE A 41 6.39 23.42 -7.78
N SER A 42 7.36 23.59 -6.88
CA SER A 42 7.10 23.54 -5.44
C SER A 42 5.96 24.51 -5.07
N PRO A 43 5.15 24.22 -4.04
CA PRO A 43 4.03 25.09 -3.67
C PRO A 43 4.44 26.55 -3.40
N LYS A 44 5.59 26.75 -2.72
CA LYS A 44 6.22 28.07 -2.55
C LYS A 44 6.60 28.74 -3.89
N ALA A 45 7.09 27.96 -4.85
CA ALA A 45 7.34 28.46 -6.19
C ALA A 45 6.01 28.86 -6.85
N ILE A 46 4.96 28.03 -6.82
CA ILE A 46 3.65 28.34 -7.42
C ILE A 46 3.04 29.62 -6.82
N ALA A 47 3.09 29.81 -5.50
CA ALA A 47 2.61 31.04 -4.84
C ALA A 47 3.40 32.28 -5.28
N ARG A 48 4.73 32.17 -5.35
CA ARG A 48 5.59 33.24 -5.87
C ARG A 48 5.32 33.52 -7.35
N LEU A 49 5.10 32.47 -8.14
CA LEU A 49 4.85 32.53 -9.57
C LEU A 49 3.52 33.19 -9.88
N SER A 50 2.47 32.87 -9.12
CA SER A 50 1.17 33.54 -9.24
C SER A 50 1.33 35.06 -9.08
N ARG A 51 2.01 35.52 -8.02
CA ARG A 51 2.30 36.95 -7.81
C ARG A 51 3.12 37.58 -8.94
N VAL A 52 4.11 36.87 -9.47
CA VAL A 52 4.97 37.36 -10.56
C VAL A 52 4.23 37.38 -11.91
N MET A 53 3.34 36.42 -12.16
CA MET A 53 2.52 36.35 -13.39
C MET A 53 1.53 37.51 -13.45
N TRP A 54 0.86 37.81 -12.34
CA TRP A 54 0.00 39.01 -12.21
C TRP A 54 0.77 40.30 -12.46
N ALA A 55 2.04 40.38 -12.02
CA ALA A 55 2.87 41.56 -12.17
C ALA A 55 3.58 41.66 -13.54
N ASN A 56 3.76 40.57 -14.28
CA ASN A 56 4.50 40.58 -15.56
C ASN A 56 4.08 39.43 -16.50
N PRO A 57 2.99 39.60 -17.27
CA PRO A 57 2.42 38.55 -18.14
C PRO A 57 3.34 38.06 -19.28
N ARG A 58 4.48 38.73 -19.52
CA ARG A 58 5.38 38.48 -20.66
C ARG A 58 6.50 37.46 -20.38
N LYS A 59 6.58 36.88 -19.18
CA LYS A 59 7.57 35.83 -18.85
C LYS A 59 7.20 34.49 -19.49
N LYS A 60 7.57 34.31 -20.77
CA LYS A 60 7.23 33.17 -21.63
C LYS A 60 7.70 31.79 -21.17
N LYS A 61 8.87 31.67 -20.52
CA LYS A 61 9.54 30.37 -20.29
C LYS A 61 8.80 29.42 -19.33
N LEU A 62 7.92 29.96 -18.48
CA LEU A 62 7.13 29.17 -17.53
C LEU A 62 5.69 28.92 -18.01
N MET A 63 5.13 29.89 -18.74
CA MET A 63 3.88 29.73 -19.50
C MET A 63 3.95 28.60 -20.54
N THR A 64 5.15 28.15 -20.93
CA THR A 64 5.33 26.99 -21.81
C THR A 64 5.36 25.65 -21.09
N LEU A 65 5.69 25.61 -19.79
CA LEU A 65 5.81 24.36 -19.03
C LEU A 65 4.51 23.98 -18.32
N LEU A 66 3.79 24.96 -17.74
CA LEU A 66 2.52 24.71 -17.05
C LEU A 66 1.43 24.05 -17.93
N PRO A 67 1.23 24.45 -19.20
CA PRO A 67 0.22 23.81 -20.06
C PRO A 67 0.53 22.36 -20.42
N GLY A 68 1.79 21.93 -20.27
CA GLY A 68 2.19 20.54 -20.50
C GLY A 68 2.03 19.65 -19.27
N LEU A 69 1.55 20.20 -18.14
CA LEU A 69 1.41 19.49 -16.88
C LEU A 69 -0.06 19.25 -16.53
N GLY A 70 -0.38 18.01 -16.20
CA GLY A 70 -1.70 17.63 -15.70
C GLY A 70 -2.72 17.36 -16.81
N SER A 71 -3.99 17.52 -16.46
CA SER A 71 -5.13 17.16 -17.30
C SER A 71 -5.49 18.21 -18.35
N ASP A 72 -5.94 17.73 -19.50
CA ASP A 72 -6.49 18.54 -20.59
C ASP A 72 -7.65 19.45 -20.12
N LEU A 73 -8.51 18.97 -19.22
CA LEU A 73 -9.76 19.63 -18.81
C LEU A 73 -9.95 19.66 -17.28
N GLY A 74 -8.87 19.81 -16.52
CA GLY A 74 -8.94 20.06 -15.06
C GLY A 74 -9.29 18.85 -14.19
N ILE A 75 -9.25 17.63 -14.74
CA ILE A 75 -9.46 16.37 -13.98
C ILE A 75 -8.12 15.63 -13.87
N ASN A 76 -7.39 15.93 -12.81
CA ASN A 76 -6.09 15.30 -12.58
C ASN A 76 -6.26 13.92 -11.95
N ALA A 77 -5.84 12.88 -12.65
CA ALA A 77 -5.78 11.52 -12.15
C ALA A 77 -4.34 11.17 -11.74
N PHE A 78 -4.17 10.48 -10.63
CA PHE A 78 -2.88 10.03 -10.13
C PHE A 78 -3.01 8.79 -9.25
N ALA A 79 -1.92 8.06 -9.07
CA ALA A 79 -1.88 6.85 -8.29
C ALA A 79 -0.65 6.83 -7.40
N LEU A 80 -0.73 6.01 -6.35
CA LEU A 80 0.27 5.93 -5.30
C LEU A 80 0.90 4.55 -5.24
N ASN A 81 2.18 4.49 -4.93
CA ASN A 81 2.84 3.27 -4.48
C ASN A 81 3.84 3.62 -3.37
N TRP A 82 4.33 2.63 -2.63
CA TRP A 82 5.12 2.84 -1.42
C TRP A 82 6.27 1.84 -1.30
N ARG A 83 7.26 2.13 -0.44
CA ARG A 83 8.43 1.28 -0.20
C ARG A 83 8.34 0.55 1.13
N TYR A 84 8.79 -0.71 1.17
CA TYR A 84 8.78 -1.52 2.39
C TYR A 84 9.69 -0.98 3.50
N ASP A 85 10.89 -0.56 3.11
CA ASP A 85 11.91 -0.06 4.02
C ASP A 85 12.79 0.96 3.30
N ASP A 86 13.47 1.78 4.09
CA ASP A 86 14.31 2.88 3.66
C ASP A 86 15.73 2.41 3.31
N LYS A 87 16.16 1.27 3.89
CA LYS A 87 17.49 0.70 3.65
C LYS A 87 17.55 -0.03 2.31
N ASP A 88 16.64 -0.97 2.09
CA ASP A 88 16.62 -1.79 0.87
C ASP A 88 15.93 -1.07 -0.31
N ARG A 89 15.35 0.12 -0.06
CA ARG A 89 14.63 0.98 -1.02
C ARG A 89 13.68 0.21 -1.95
N THR A 90 13.11 -0.89 -1.47
CA THR A 90 12.35 -1.83 -2.29
C THR A 90 10.90 -1.39 -2.40
N TRP A 91 10.46 -1.16 -3.63
CA TRP A 91 9.07 -0.82 -3.94
C TRP A 91 8.12 -1.99 -3.67
N ASN A 92 6.92 -1.68 -3.20
CA ASN A 92 5.83 -2.62 -3.11
C ASN A 92 5.44 -3.12 -4.53
N PRO A 93 5.51 -4.44 -4.80
CA PRO A 93 5.04 -5.01 -6.06
C PRO A 93 3.55 -5.40 -6.01
N GLY A 94 2.88 -5.26 -4.87
CA GLY A 94 1.49 -5.69 -4.70
C GLY A 94 0.49 -4.62 -5.11
N ILE A 95 -0.29 -4.86 -6.17
CA ILE A 95 -1.37 -3.94 -6.57
C ILE A 95 -2.38 -3.74 -5.44
N GLU A 96 -2.72 -4.79 -4.69
CA GLU A 96 -3.66 -4.69 -3.57
C GLU A 96 -3.16 -3.77 -2.45
N GLU A 97 -1.84 -3.74 -2.21
CA GLU A 97 -1.26 -2.88 -1.19
C GLU A 97 -1.15 -1.42 -1.66
N ALA A 98 -0.94 -1.21 -2.97
CA ALA A 98 -1.07 0.13 -3.56
C ALA A 98 -2.52 0.62 -3.50
N ASN A 99 -3.49 -0.25 -3.80
CA ASN A 99 -4.92 0.04 -3.69
C ASN A 99 -5.34 0.28 -2.23
N TYR A 100 -4.75 -0.44 -1.27
CA TYR A 100 -4.97 -0.23 0.16
C TYR A 100 -4.54 1.19 0.56
N LEU A 101 -3.36 1.64 0.12
CA LEU A 101 -2.90 3.01 0.37
C LEU A 101 -3.85 4.05 -0.26
N ALA A 102 -4.25 3.86 -1.52
CA ALA A 102 -5.18 4.77 -2.19
C ALA A 102 -6.54 4.84 -1.47
N ARG A 103 -7.04 3.71 -0.97
CA ARG A 103 -8.27 3.66 -0.16
C ARG A 103 -8.11 4.43 1.15
N HIS A 104 -7.02 4.21 1.88
CA HIS A 104 -6.73 4.95 3.11
C HIS A 104 -6.72 6.45 2.87
N VAL A 105 -6.07 6.91 1.78
CA VAL A 105 -6.00 8.33 1.43
C VAL A 105 -7.39 8.90 1.12
N VAL A 106 -8.22 8.21 0.32
CA VAL A 106 -9.55 8.73 0.02
C VAL A 106 -10.47 8.73 1.24
N GLU A 107 -10.37 7.75 2.14
CA GLU A 107 -11.18 7.70 3.38
C GLU A 107 -10.93 8.92 4.30
N HIS A 108 -9.74 9.52 4.23
CA HIS A 108 -9.37 10.73 4.99
C HIS A 108 -9.62 12.03 4.22
N LEU A 109 -9.68 11.96 2.88
CA LEU A 109 -9.89 13.09 1.98
C LEU A 109 -11.26 13.03 1.28
N SER A 110 -12.22 12.36 1.90
CA SER A 110 -13.61 12.31 1.45
C SER A 110 -14.54 12.05 2.63
N ILE A 111 -15.84 12.26 2.44
CA ILE A 111 -16.86 11.85 3.40
C ILE A 111 -17.16 10.37 3.12
N TYR A 112 -16.66 9.50 3.97
CA TYR A 112 -16.77 8.05 3.84
C TYR A 112 -17.80 7.43 4.80
N SER A 113 -18.12 8.09 5.92
CA SER A 113 -19.16 7.64 6.86
C SER A 113 -20.09 8.78 7.33
N PRO A 114 -21.32 8.47 7.78
CA PRO A 114 -22.25 9.46 8.31
C PRO A 114 -21.76 10.19 9.58
N ASP A 115 -20.87 9.54 10.34
CA ASP A 115 -20.36 10.06 11.62
C ASP A 115 -19.12 10.96 11.44
N GLN A 116 -18.57 11.06 10.23
CA GLN A 116 -17.45 11.96 9.96
C GLN A 116 -17.90 13.41 9.98
N ASP A 117 -17.09 14.25 10.62
CA ASP A 117 -17.27 15.70 10.61
C ASP A 117 -16.65 16.28 9.31
N PRO A 118 -17.46 16.69 8.32
CA PRO A 118 -16.94 17.17 7.04
C PRO A 118 -16.17 18.49 7.17
N THR A 119 -16.34 19.22 8.28
CA THR A 119 -15.63 20.49 8.50
C THR A 119 -14.15 20.29 8.82
N LYS A 120 -13.75 19.06 9.18
CA LYS A 120 -12.36 18.71 9.47
C LYS A 120 -11.56 18.26 8.24
N ILE A 121 -12.22 18.09 7.10
CA ILE A 121 -11.58 17.65 5.85
C ILE A 121 -11.18 18.89 5.04
N PRO A 122 -9.88 19.16 4.84
CA PRO A 122 -9.43 20.42 4.25
C PRO A 122 -9.69 20.51 2.74
N PHE A 123 -9.70 19.38 2.04
CA PHE A 123 -10.04 19.29 0.62
C PHE A 123 -10.47 17.86 0.28
N TYR A 124 -11.13 17.72 -0.86
CA TYR A 124 -11.79 16.48 -1.26
C TYR A 124 -11.13 15.86 -2.48
N LEU A 125 -10.86 14.55 -2.40
CA LEU A 125 -10.48 13.71 -3.52
C LEU A 125 -11.57 12.68 -3.78
N THR A 126 -11.58 12.14 -4.99
CA THR A 126 -12.41 10.97 -5.31
C THR A 126 -11.54 9.81 -5.77
N LEU A 127 -12.08 8.61 -5.68
CA LEU A 127 -11.42 7.38 -6.10
C LEU A 127 -12.15 6.79 -7.32
N THR A 128 -11.40 6.18 -8.23
CA THR A 128 -11.95 5.35 -9.30
C THR A 128 -11.10 4.12 -9.51
N GLU A 129 -11.65 3.15 -10.22
CA GLU A 129 -10.97 1.91 -10.57
C GLU A 129 -10.64 1.86 -12.06
N PHE A 130 -9.38 1.56 -12.38
CA PHE A 130 -8.94 1.28 -13.74
C PHE A 130 -8.80 -0.23 -13.92
N THR A 131 -9.74 -0.82 -14.66
CA THR A 131 -9.73 -2.24 -15.02
C THR A 131 -9.02 -2.47 -16.35
N ASN A 132 -8.44 -3.66 -16.53
CA ASN A 132 -7.82 -4.02 -17.82
C ASN A 132 -8.86 -4.09 -18.96
N GLU A 133 -10.10 -4.44 -18.66
CA GLU A 133 -11.20 -4.49 -19.63
C GLU A 133 -11.51 -3.11 -20.22
N LEU A 134 -11.63 -2.08 -19.37
CA LEU A 134 -12.00 -0.73 -19.83
C LEU A 134 -10.80 0.08 -20.31
N TYR A 135 -9.64 -0.06 -19.66
CA TYR A 135 -8.47 0.79 -19.92
C TYR A 135 -7.36 0.10 -20.71
N GLY A 136 -7.38 -1.22 -20.88
CA GLY A 136 -6.47 -1.96 -21.75
C GLY A 136 -4.98 -1.60 -21.59
N LYS A 137 -4.36 -1.12 -22.67
CA LYS A 137 -2.94 -0.71 -22.68
C LYS A 137 -2.65 0.48 -21.75
N CYS A 138 -3.63 1.33 -21.50
CA CYS A 138 -3.47 2.54 -20.70
C CYS A 138 -3.17 2.21 -19.23
N VAL A 139 -3.97 1.33 -18.62
CA VAL A 139 -3.74 0.92 -17.23
C VAL A 139 -2.46 0.08 -17.09
N LYS A 140 -2.10 -0.71 -18.11
CA LYS A 140 -0.84 -1.47 -18.14
C LYS A 140 0.37 -0.54 -18.06
N GLU A 141 0.37 0.52 -18.87
CA GLU A 141 1.41 1.53 -18.83
C GLU A 141 1.43 2.28 -17.49
N PHE A 142 0.25 2.58 -16.92
CA PHE A 142 0.18 3.26 -15.64
C PHE A 142 0.73 2.41 -14.48
N LYS A 143 0.40 1.10 -14.46
CA LYS A 143 1.00 0.12 -13.52
C LYS A 143 2.51 0.04 -13.70
N ARG A 144 3.01 0.04 -14.94
CA ARG A 144 4.45 0.02 -15.24
C ARG A 144 5.16 1.24 -14.61
N ARG A 145 4.59 2.44 -14.79
CA ARG A 145 5.14 3.70 -14.22
C ARG A 145 5.14 3.71 -12.69
N LEU A 146 4.24 2.95 -12.05
CA LEU A 146 4.21 2.76 -10.60
C LEU A 146 5.15 1.66 -10.08
N GLY A 147 5.87 0.95 -10.97
CA GLY A 147 6.67 -0.21 -10.59
C GLY A 147 5.84 -1.43 -10.21
N LEU A 148 4.58 -1.49 -10.63
CA LEU A 148 3.66 -2.59 -10.34
C LEU A 148 3.68 -3.65 -11.46
N PRO A 149 3.44 -4.93 -11.12
CA PRO A 149 3.44 -6.02 -12.08
C PRO A 149 2.31 -5.88 -13.10
N GLN A 150 2.55 -6.39 -14.29
CA GLN A 150 1.56 -6.46 -15.37
C GLN A 150 0.60 -7.62 -15.09
N CYS A 151 -0.47 -7.35 -14.35
CA CYS A 151 -1.53 -8.32 -14.09
C CYS A 151 -2.93 -7.73 -14.30
N ASP A 152 -3.95 -8.59 -14.26
CA ASP A 152 -5.35 -8.23 -14.55
C ASP A 152 -6.09 -7.58 -13.37
N ARG A 153 -5.43 -7.47 -12.21
CA ARG A 153 -6.03 -6.82 -11.04
C ARG A 153 -6.25 -5.33 -11.29
N PRO A 154 -7.36 -4.76 -10.83
CA PRO A 154 -7.64 -3.36 -11.03
C PRO A 154 -6.69 -2.46 -10.25
N LEU A 155 -6.43 -1.26 -10.78
CA LEU A 155 -5.66 -0.22 -10.10
C LEU A 155 -6.60 0.87 -9.61
N PHE A 156 -6.47 1.23 -8.34
CA PHE A 156 -7.17 2.37 -7.76
C PHE A 156 -6.44 3.68 -8.09
N VAL A 157 -7.20 4.64 -8.60
CA VAL A 157 -6.69 5.92 -9.09
C VAL A 157 -7.44 7.05 -8.38
N LEU A 158 -6.67 7.94 -7.76
CA LEU A 158 -7.18 9.15 -7.13
C LEU A 158 -7.43 10.21 -8.21
N ARG A 159 -8.54 10.93 -8.08
CA ARG A 159 -8.94 12.01 -8.99
C ARG A 159 -9.15 13.29 -8.21
N ASN A 160 -8.52 14.35 -8.70
CA ASN A 160 -8.71 15.73 -8.27
C ASN A 160 -9.44 16.50 -9.37
N PHE A 161 -10.67 16.92 -9.10
CA PHE A 161 -11.48 17.76 -9.99
C PHE A 161 -11.28 19.23 -9.60
N VAL A 162 -10.62 20.00 -10.45
CA VAL A 162 -10.34 21.41 -10.19
C VAL A 162 -11.37 22.28 -10.92
N MET A 163 -12.41 22.69 -10.19
CA MET A 163 -13.42 23.64 -10.68
C MET A 163 -13.30 25.02 -10.02
N SER A 164 -12.59 25.11 -8.91
CA SER A 164 -12.41 26.35 -8.18
C SER A 164 -11.30 27.19 -8.84
N PRO A 165 -11.53 28.49 -9.09
CA PRO A 165 -10.47 29.41 -9.53
C PRO A 165 -9.61 29.94 -8.38
N PHE A 166 -9.98 29.67 -7.12
CA PHE A 166 -9.34 30.23 -5.92
C PHE A 166 -8.19 29.42 -5.28
N PRO A 167 -7.87 28.17 -5.64
CA PRO A 167 -6.94 27.38 -4.84
C PRO A 167 -5.49 27.88 -4.92
N THR A 168 -5.17 28.75 -5.88
CA THR A 168 -3.86 29.43 -5.98
C THR A 168 -3.74 30.68 -5.11
N ASP A 169 -4.83 31.15 -4.51
CA ASP A 169 -4.82 32.31 -3.64
C ASP A 169 -4.28 31.96 -2.25
N ASN A 170 -3.60 32.91 -1.62
CA ASN A 170 -3.11 32.82 -0.24
C ASN A 170 -2.33 31.53 0.10
N ASP A 171 -1.66 30.93 -0.89
CA ASP A 171 -0.83 29.73 -0.72
C ASP A 171 -1.61 28.46 -0.29
N PHE A 172 -2.91 28.39 -0.60
CA PHE A 172 -3.76 27.25 -0.21
C PHE A 172 -3.29 25.91 -0.82
N ILE A 173 -2.68 25.92 -2.02
CA ILE A 173 -2.05 24.72 -2.61
C ILE A 173 -1.02 24.09 -1.66
N SER A 174 -0.19 24.91 -0.99
CA SER A 174 0.82 24.40 -0.05
C SER A 174 0.16 23.62 1.07
N THR A 175 -0.87 24.19 1.70
CA THR A 175 -1.62 23.52 2.77
C THR A 175 -2.25 22.21 2.31
N MET A 176 -2.81 22.17 1.09
CA MET A 176 -3.36 20.93 0.53
C MET A 176 -2.28 19.87 0.30
N VAL A 177 -1.13 20.25 -0.26
CA VAL A 177 -0.01 19.32 -0.53
C VAL A 177 0.61 18.79 0.77
N ASP A 178 0.78 19.65 1.78
CA ASP A 178 1.32 19.24 3.08
C ASP A 178 0.39 18.26 3.77
N TYR A 179 -0.93 18.55 3.80
CA TYR A 179 -1.92 17.65 4.39
C TYR A 179 -2.06 16.35 3.59
N PHE A 180 -2.04 16.43 2.25
CA PHE A 180 -1.99 15.24 1.40
C PHE A 180 -0.79 14.37 1.75
N GLY A 181 0.40 14.96 1.83
CA GLY A 181 1.64 14.28 2.21
C GLY A 181 1.51 13.57 3.55
N SER A 182 1.00 14.26 4.58
CA SER A 182 0.83 13.67 5.91
C SER A 182 -0.11 12.45 5.92
N VAL A 183 -1.24 12.54 5.21
CA VAL A 183 -2.19 11.41 5.10
C VAL A 183 -1.56 10.23 4.36
N VAL A 184 -0.81 10.49 3.28
CA VAL A 184 -0.11 9.44 2.54
C VAL A 184 0.95 8.79 3.42
N GLU A 185 1.74 9.56 4.15
CA GLU A 185 2.76 9.05 5.07
C GLU A 185 2.17 8.18 6.18
N ASP A 186 1.03 8.59 6.77
CA ASP A 186 0.28 7.77 7.73
C ASP A 186 -0.15 6.44 7.10
N GLY A 187 -0.71 6.50 5.89
CA GLY A 187 -1.06 5.32 5.12
C GLY A 187 0.13 4.40 4.85
N VAL A 188 1.30 4.96 4.52
CA VAL A 188 2.53 4.20 4.29
C VAL A 188 3.00 3.53 5.57
N ARG A 189 2.96 4.22 6.73
CA ARG A 189 3.28 3.61 8.04
C ARG A 189 2.40 2.40 8.32
N LEU A 190 1.10 2.53 8.06
CA LEU A 190 0.15 1.41 8.19
C LEU A 190 0.47 0.28 7.22
N CYS A 191 0.74 0.58 5.95
CA CYS A 191 1.10 -0.42 4.94
C CYS A 191 2.37 -1.18 5.31
N ARG A 192 3.41 -0.48 5.78
CA ARG A 192 4.66 -1.08 6.28
C ARG A 192 4.38 -2.03 7.44
N LYS A 193 3.70 -1.55 8.49
CA LYS A 193 3.32 -2.37 9.65
C LYS A 193 2.51 -3.60 9.24
N ARG A 194 1.57 -3.42 8.31
CA ARG A 194 0.71 -4.48 7.77
C ARG A 194 1.50 -5.54 7.02
N ASN A 195 2.57 -5.18 6.32
CA ASN A 195 3.32 -6.09 5.45
C ASN A 195 4.66 -6.57 6.03
N VAL A 196 4.98 -6.23 7.28
CA VAL A 196 6.15 -6.79 7.97
C VAL A 196 6.11 -8.32 7.85
N ARG A 197 7.27 -8.91 7.54
CA ARG A 197 7.49 -10.36 7.49
C ARG A 197 8.28 -10.82 8.72
N GLY A 198 8.39 -12.12 8.90
CA GLY A 198 9.19 -12.72 9.97
C GLY A 198 8.34 -13.27 11.12
N PRO A 199 8.96 -13.50 12.29
CA PRO A 199 8.35 -14.24 13.39
C PRO A 199 7.06 -13.61 13.91
N ALA A 200 6.08 -14.45 14.25
CA ALA A 200 4.86 -14.06 14.93
C ALA A 200 4.31 -15.17 15.83
N ILE A 201 3.31 -14.82 16.65
CA ILE A 201 2.51 -15.78 17.39
C ILE A 201 1.45 -16.37 16.46
N HIS A 202 1.49 -17.68 16.26
CA HIS A 202 0.66 -18.39 15.29
C HIS A 202 -0.44 -19.19 15.98
N ARG A 203 -1.58 -19.31 15.30
CA ARG A 203 -2.73 -20.09 15.77
C ARG A 203 -3.07 -21.16 14.74
N PHE A 204 -3.37 -22.35 15.22
CA PHE A 204 -3.69 -23.52 14.43
C PHE A 204 -4.97 -24.15 14.96
N VAL A 205 -5.74 -24.74 14.07
CA VAL A 205 -6.80 -25.68 14.41
C VAL A 205 -6.18 -27.07 14.43
N MET A 206 -6.37 -27.81 15.52
CA MET A 206 -5.91 -29.18 15.64
C MET A 206 -6.93 -30.14 15.03
N GLN A 207 -6.46 -31.15 14.30
CA GLN A 207 -7.31 -32.12 13.61
C GLN A 207 -6.79 -33.54 13.82
N ARG A 208 -7.75 -34.50 13.85
CA ARG A 208 -7.54 -35.96 14.02
C ARG A 208 -6.88 -36.34 15.36
N THR A 209 -6.84 -37.63 15.68
CA THR A 209 -6.28 -38.17 16.94
C THR A 209 -5.24 -39.27 16.71
N ASP A 210 -5.31 -39.96 15.57
CA ASP A 210 -4.35 -40.95 15.12
C ASP A 210 -3.05 -40.30 14.62
N GLU A 211 -3.19 -39.45 13.59
CA GLU A 211 -2.15 -38.57 13.05
C GLU A 211 -2.59 -37.13 13.26
N ILE A 212 -1.83 -36.35 14.03
CA ILE A 212 -2.26 -35.00 14.42
C ILE A 212 -1.83 -34.00 13.35
N PHE A 213 -2.79 -33.20 12.88
CA PHE A 213 -2.54 -32.11 11.94
C PHE A 213 -2.83 -30.76 12.56
N LEU A 214 -1.95 -29.79 12.28
CA LEU A 214 -2.14 -28.38 12.59
C LEU A 214 -2.51 -27.63 11.33
N ALA A 215 -3.79 -27.28 11.19
CA ALA A 215 -4.28 -26.42 10.12
C ALA A 215 -4.12 -24.95 10.54
N TYR A 216 -3.22 -24.22 9.87
CA TYR A 216 -2.94 -22.83 10.22
C TYR A 216 -4.15 -21.92 10.01
N GLN A 217 -4.37 -20.95 10.91
CA GLN A 217 -5.37 -19.91 10.76
C GLN A 217 -4.75 -18.67 10.06
N PRO A 218 -4.90 -18.54 8.73
CA PRO A 218 -4.33 -17.42 8.00
C PRO A 218 -5.02 -16.10 8.35
N SER A 219 -4.33 -15.01 8.09
CA SER A 219 -4.93 -13.69 8.05
C SER A 219 -4.45 -12.95 6.81
N PHE A 220 -5.40 -12.50 6.00
CA PHE A 220 -5.13 -11.60 4.87
C PHE A 220 -4.71 -10.21 5.36
N ASN A 221 -4.94 -9.90 6.64
CA ASN A 221 -4.69 -8.59 7.19
C ASN A 221 -3.23 -8.31 7.58
N LEU A 222 -2.41 -9.33 7.83
CA LEU A 222 -1.05 -9.14 8.30
C LEU A 222 -0.10 -10.01 7.47
N GLY A 223 0.97 -9.42 6.94
CA GLY A 223 1.94 -10.06 6.06
C GLY A 223 2.52 -11.34 6.64
N LYS A 224 2.85 -11.34 7.94
CA LYS A 224 3.33 -12.51 8.71
C LYS A 224 2.32 -13.68 8.75
N HIS A 225 1.06 -13.44 8.42
CA HIS A 225 -0.03 -14.42 8.49
C HIS A 225 -0.64 -14.78 7.12
N ARG A 226 -0.14 -14.23 6.01
CA ARG A 226 -0.66 -14.46 4.65
C ARG A 226 -0.10 -15.73 4.01
N GLN A 227 -0.41 -16.87 4.60
CA GLN A 227 0.02 -18.19 4.11
C GLN A 227 -0.97 -19.25 4.53
N GLN A 228 -1.13 -20.29 3.72
CA GLN A 228 -1.96 -21.44 4.03
C GLN A 228 -1.03 -22.64 4.24
N ILE A 229 -1.04 -23.20 5.44
CA ILE A 229 -0.12 -24.27 5.87
C ILE A 229 -0.91 -25.31 6.64
N ILE A 230 -0.62 -26.59 6.39
CA ILE A 230 -1.05 -27.72 7.20
C ILE A 230 0.20 -28.50 7.56
N LEU A 231 0.44 -28.71 8.85
CA LEU A 231 1.59 -29.46 9.37
C LEU A 231 1.12 -30.79 9.95
N ALA A 232 1.76 -31.89 9.59
CA ALA A 232 1.68 -33.12 10.36
C ALA A 232 2.67 -33.00 11.53
N VAL A 233 2.21 -33.28 12.76
CA VAL A 233 3.03 -33.08 13.96
C VAL A 233 2.96 -34.27 14.90
N GLU A 234 4.04 -34.43 15.66
CA GLU A 234 4.09 -35.31 16.83
C GLU A 234 4.01 -34.45 18.08
N LEU A 235 3.10 -34.81 18.99
CA LEU A 235 3.01 -34.20 20.32
C LEU A 235 3.77 -35.08 21.31
N GLU A 236 4.32 -34.47 22.36
CA GLU A 236 4.84 -35.21 23.51
C GLU A 236 3.74 -36.10 24.11
N ASP A 237 4.12 -37.27 24.67
CA ASP A 237 3.17 -38.31 25.09
C ASP A 237 2.08 -37.78 26.05
N HIS A 238 2.46 -36.91 26.97
CA HIS A 238 1.53 -36.29 27.91
C HIS A 238 0.54 -35.36 27.18
N ALA A 239 1.04 -34.47 26.32
CA ALA A 239 0.22 -33.55 25.55
C ALA A 239 -0.69 -34.25 24.53
N LYS A 240 -0.24 -35.39 23.97
CA LYS A 240 -1.05 -36.23 23.09
C LYS A 240 -2.22 -36.85 23.84
N SER A 241 -1.97 -37.36 25.04
CA SER A 241 -2.99 -37.98 25.89
C SER A 241 -4.05 -36.96 26.27
N ASP A 242 -3.62 -35.78 26.75
CA ASP A 242 -4.52 -34.67 27.12
C ASP A 242 -5.36 -34.20 25.92
N TYR A 243 -4.75 -34.06 24.75
CA TYR A 243 -5.46 -33.66 23.53
C TYR A 243 -6.53 -34.68 23.11
N ILE A 244 -6.23 -35.98 23.17
CA ILE A 244 -7.19 -37.04 22.85
C ILE A 244 -8.36 -37.01 23.82
N GLU A 245 -8.10 -36.90 25.13
CA GLU A 245 -9.13 -36.81 26.16
C GLU A 245 -10.05 -35.59 25.94
N ILE A 246 -9.48 -34.42 25.65
CA ILE A 246 -10.24 -33.20 25.35
C ILE A 246 -11.07 -33.38 24.08
N ARG A 247 -10.52 -34.05 23.05
CA ARG A 247 -11.21 -34.27 21.77
C ARG A 247 -12.36 -35.26 21.87
N GLU A 248 -12.20 -36.31 22.66
CA GLU A 248 -13.24 -37.31 22.91
C GLU A 248 -14.37 -36.76 23.78
N SER A 249 -14.03 -35.91 24.77
CA SER A 249 -15.03 -35.23 25.61
C SER A 249 -15.78 -34.10 24.89
N ASN A 250 -15.16 -33.48 23.87
CA ASN A 250 -15.74 -32.35 23.12
C ASN A 250 -15.65 -32.56 21.60
N LEU A 251 -16.45 -33.49 21.07
CA LEU A 251 -16.40 -33.89 19.65
C LEU A 251 -16.69 -32.76 18.64
N GLN A 252 -17.51 -31.78 19.03
CA GLN A 252 -17.96 -30.71 18.14
C GLN A 252 -17.10 -29.44 18.22
N ASP A 253 -16.39 -29.24 19.33
CA ASP A 253 -15.67 -27.99 19.54
C ASP A 253 -14.30 -28.01 18.85
N PRO A 254 -13.92 -26.90 18.18
CA PRO A 254 -12.58 -26.77 17.64
C PRO A 254 -11.57 -26.63 18.77
N ILE A 255 -10.53 -27.45 18.73
CA ILE A 255 -9.38 -27.35 19.60
C ILE A 255 -8.29 -26.59 18.85
N PHE A 256 -7.65 -25.65 19.53
CA PHE A 256 -6.64 -24.80 18.94
C PHE A 256 -5.29 -25.00 19.60
N LEU A 257 -4.25 -24.74 18.83
CA LEU A 257 -2.88 -24.60 19.32
C LEU A 257 -2.40 -23.18 19.01
N LYS A 258 -1.89 -22.49 20.02
CA LYS A 258 -1.22 -21.19 19.87
C LYS A 258 0.26 -21.34 20.20
N SER A 259 1.14 -20.85 19.35
CA SER A 259 2.57 -20.88 19.65
C SER A 259 2.88 -20.01 20.88
N SER A 260 3.74 -20.52 21.76
CA SER A 260 4.13 -19.82 22.99
C SER A 260 5.19 -18.75 22.73
N VAL A 261 5.92 -18.88 21.62
CA VAL A 261 6.95 -17.95 21.17
C VAL A 261 6.68 -17.51 19.73
N GLU A 262 7.30 -16.40 19.33
CA GLU A 262 7.27 -15.98 17.93
C GLU A 262 8.08 -16.93 17.06
N ILE A 263 7.47 -17.45 16.00
CA ILE A 263 8.08 -18.42 15.10
C ILE A 263 8.02 -17.87 13.68
N ASP A 264 9.06 -18.07 12.88
CA ASP A 264 8.97 -17.84 11.43
C ASP A 264 8.48 -19.13 10.74
N LEU A 265 7.18 -19.19 10.42
CA LEU A 265 6.61 -20.37 9.76
C LEU A 265 7.21 -20.66 8.38
N ARG A 266 7.79 -19.66 7.68
CA ARG A 266 8.46 -19.95 6.41
C ARG A 266 9.74 -20.72 6.63
N GLN A 267 10.45 -20.41 7.71
CA GLN A 267 11.63 -21.17 8.11
C GLN A 267 11.24 -22.59 8.50
N VAL A 268 10.19 -22.75 9.33
CA VAL A 268 9.67 -24.07 9.72
C VAL A 268 9.37 -24.93 8.49
N VAL A 269 8.59 -24.40 7.53
CA VAL A 269 8.25 -25.13 6.30
C VAL A 269 9.52 -25.48 5.50
N SER A 270 10.44 -24.53 5.33
CA SER A 270 11.69 -24.79 4.60
C SER A 270 12.59 -25.83 5.27
N GLU A 271 12.57 -25.93 6.60
CA GLU A 271 13.34 -26.94 7.34
C GLU A 271 12.69 -28.32 7.25
N CYS A 272 11.35 -28.38 7.35
CA CYS A 272 10.59 -29.61 7.11
C CYS A 272 10.80 -30.15 5.68
N GLU A 273 10.79 -29.28 4.65
CA GLU A 273 11.06 -29.65 3.26
C GLU A 273 12.47 -30.23 3.06
N ARG A 274 13.43 -29.84 3.91
CA ARG A 274 14.81 -30.37 3.89
C ARG A 274 14.97 -31.65 4.70
N GLY A 275 13.92 -32.12 5.37
CA GLY A 275 13.96 -33.28 6.26
C GLY A 275 14.63 -33.01 7.61
N SER A 276 14.84 -31.75 7.97
CA SER A 276 15.35 -31.40 9.30
C SER A 276 14.21 -31.48 10.33
N PRO A 277 14.44 -32.06 11.52
CA PRO A 277 13.45 -32.04 12.58
C PRO A 277 13.26 -30.60 13.09
N VAL A 278 12.01 -30.16 13.19
CA VAL A 278 11.63 -28.84 13.70
C VAL A 278 10.62 -29.03 14.81
N SER A 279 10.83 -28.37 15.95
CA SER A 279 9.91 -28.38 17.07
C SER A 279 9.68 -26.97 17.59
N PHE A 280 8.49 -26.73 18.14
CA PHE A 280 8.16 -25.47 18.80
C PHE A 280 7.13 -25.69 19.90
N ASN A 281 7.21 -24.85 20.92
CA ASN A 281 6.29 -24.90 22.05
C ASN A 281 4.97 -24.20 21.72
N GLY A 282 3.86 -24.79 22.16
CA GLY A 282 2.54 -24.21 22.02
C GLY A 282 1.65 -24.53 23.22
N THR A 283 0.59 -23.75 23.35
CA THR A 283 -0.48 -23.97 24.32
C THR A 283 -1.71 -24.46 23.58
N ILE A 284 -2.24 -25.61 24.01
CA ILE A 284 -3.52 -26.15 23.54
C ILE A 284 -4.63 -25.49 24.35
N TYR A 285 -5.67 -25.02 23.67
CA TYR A 285 -6.82 -24.38 24.31
C TYR A 285 -8.10 -24.61 23.52
N THR A 286 -9.24 -24.47 24.20
CA THR A 286 -10.59 -24.57 23.62
C THR A 286 -11.23 -23.19 23.54
N HIS A 287 -12.42 -23.09 22.96
CA HIS A 287 -13.17 -21.83 22.99
C HIS A 287 -13.48 -21.35 24.43
N HIS A 288 -13.49 -22.25 25.41
CA HIS A 288 -13.92 -21.97 26.78
C HIS A 288 -12.77 -21.79 27.79
N GLY A 289 -11.52 -21.94 27.35
CA GLY A 289 -10.32 -21.88 28.18
C GLY A 289 -9.14 -22.51 27.47
#